data_AF-A0A371Q314-F1
#
_entry.id   AF-A0A371Q314-F1
#
_cell.length_a   1.000
_cell.length_b   1.000
_cell.length_c   1.000
_cell.angle_alpha   90.00
_cell.angle_beta   90.00
_cell.angle_gamma   90.00
#
_symmetry.space_group_name_H-M   'P 1'
#
loop_
_entity.id
_entity.type
_entity.pdbx_description
1 polymer ?
#
loop_
_entity_poly.entity_id
_entity_poly.type
_entity_poly.pdbx_seq_one_letter_code
_entity_poly.pdbx_strand_id
1 'polypeptide(L)' 'MTAPNTQQWTDLAAATTSSTHQCPACKDLERGRKQAEAARDLSRVTDFRVLIVRHRMRHAAAES' A
#
# COMPACT_ATOMS: atom_id res chain seq x y z
N MET A 1 -35.24 18.30 7.74
CA MET A 1 -34.72 17.04 7.16
C MET A 1 -33.25 17.29 6.82
N THR A 2 -32.33 17.02 7.73
CA THR A 2 -30.89 17.21 7.47
C THR A 2 -30.16 16.03 8.06
N ALA A 3 -29.69 15.14 7.19
CA ALA A 3 -28.80 14.05 7.56
C ALA A 3 -27.42 14.34 6.95
N PRO A 4 -26.42 14.70 7.75
CA PRO A 4 -25.04 14.78 7.27
C PRO A 4 -24.21 13.76 8.03
N ASN A 5 -24.32 12.47 7.72
CA ASN A 5 -23.38 11.51 8.32
C ASN A 5 -23.21 10.21 7.52
N THR A 6 -23.01 10.31 6.21
CA THR A 6 -22.64 9.14 5.38
C THR A 6 -21.30 9.33 4.65
N GLN A 7 -20.81 10.57 4.55
CA GLN A 7 -19.59 10.91 3.82
C GLN A 7 -18.31 10.64 4.64
N GLN A 8 -18.40 10.50 5.96
CA GLN A 8 -17.21 10.46 6.83
C GLN A 8 -16.51 9.08 6.81
N TRP A 9 -17.22 8.00 6.47
CA TRP A 9 -16.64 6.65 6.48
C TRP A 9 -15.89 6.29 5.19
N THR A 10 -16.24 6.93 4.07
CA THR A 10 -15.53 6.74 2.79
C THR A 10 -14.18 7.47 2.77
N ASP A 11 -14.06 8.59 3.48
CA ASP A 11 -12.81 9.36 3.58
C ASP A 11 -11.73 8.62 4.41
N LEU A 12 -12.12 7.98 5.52
CA LEU A 12 -11.18 7.19 6.34
C LEU A 12 -10.60 5.95 5.63
N ALA A 13 -11.39 5.30 4.76
CA ALA A 13 -10.90 4.20 3.92
C ALA A 13 -9.98 4.68 2.78
N ALA A 14 -10.20 5.90 2.28
CA ALA A 14 -9.35 6.53 1.27
C ALA A 14 -8.02 7.04 1.87
N ALA A 15 -8.02 7.48 3.13
CA ALA A 15 -6.83 7.97 3.82
C ALA A 15 -5.79 6.85 4.08
N THR A 16 -6.24 5.67 4.50
CA THR A 16 -5.37 4.51 4.76
C THR A 16 -4.75 3.92 3.48
N THR A 17 -5.44 4.01 2.35
CA THR A 17 -4.88 3.61 1.04
C THR A 17 -3.98 4.69 0.43
N SER A 18 -4.24 5.98 0.71
CA SER A 18 -3.47 7.11 0.16
C SER A 18 -2.08 7.28 0.77
N SER A 19 -1.88 6.96 2.06
CA SER A 19 -0.56 7.09 2.71
C SER A 19 0.49 6.15 2.04
N THR A 20 0.05 4.96 1.61
CA THR A 20 0.89 3.99 0.89
C THR A 20 1.27 4.48 -0.52
N HIS A 21 0.40 5.22 -1.20
CA HIS A 21 0.59 5.67 -2.58
C HIS A 21 1.54 6.88 -2.71
N GLN A 22 1.89 7.52 -1.59
CA GLN A 22 2.82 8.66 -1.55
C GLN A 22 4.24 8.26 -1.17
N CYS A 23 4.43 7.14 -0.48
CA CYS A 23 5.77 6.68 -0.09
C CYS A 23 6.59 6.28 -1.33
N PRO A 24 7.75 6.93 -1.60
CA PRO A 24 8.60 6.58 -2.74
C PRO A 24 9.08 5.11 -2.68
N ALA A 25 9.39 4.62 -1.48
CA ALA A 25 9.82 3.24 -1.28
C ALA A 25 8.71 2.21 -1.61
N CYS A 26 7.43 2.52 -1.31
CA CYS A 26 6.31 1.69 -1.77
C CYS A 26 6.27 1.59 -3.29
N LYS A 27 6.44 2.73 -3.99
CA LYS A 27 6.44 2.77 -5.47
C LYS A 27 7.58 1.97 -6.06
N ASP A 28 8.77 2.04 -5.48
CA ASP A 28 9.94 1.30 -5.95
C ASP A 28 9.79 -0.21 -5.72
N LEU A 29 9.27 -0.62 -4.56
CA LEU A 29 8.98 -2.02 -4.28
C LEU A 29 7.90 -2.59 -5.23
N GLU A 30 6.85 -1.82 -5.53
CA GLU A 30 5.83 -2.24 -6.51
C GLU A 30 6.37 -2.29 -7.94
N ARG A 31 7.25 -1.35 -8.32
CA ARG A 31 7.95 -1.38 -9.61
C ARG A 31 8.83 -2.63 -9.74
N GLY A 32 9.61 -2.95 -8.70
CA GLY A 32 10.45 -4.14 -8.65
C GLY A 32 9.62 -5.42 -8.76
N ARG A 33 8.47 -5.50 -8.07
CA ARG A 33 7.53 -6.62 -8.19
C ARG A 33 7.04 -6.80 -9.62
N LYS A 34 6.61 -5.72 -10.29
CA LYS A 34 6.13 -5.76 -11.69
C LYS A 34 7.23 -6.22 -12.66
N GLN A 35 8.47 -5.79 -12.44
CA GLN A 35 9.62 -6.25 -13.24
C GLN A 35 9.88 -7.76 -13.04
N ALA A 36 9.80 -8.25 -11.81
CA ALA A 36 9.95 -9.68 -11.52
C ALA A 36 8.80 -10.52 -12.11
N GLU A 37 7.56 -10.02 -12.07
CA GLU A 37 6.40 -10.63 -12.73
C GLU A 37 6.60 -10.72 -14.25
N ALA A 38 7.08 -9.63 -14.88
CA ALA A 38 7.38 -9.60 -16.31
C ALA A 38 8.51 -10.57 -16.70
N ALA A 39 9.51 -10.73 -15.83
CA ALA A 39 10.60 -11.71 -15.99
C ALA A 39 10.17 -13.15 -15.66
N ARG A 40 8.94 -13.37 -15.18
CA ARG A 40 8.43 -14.66 -14.68
C ARG A 40 9.28 -15.27 -13.56
N ASP A 41 9.97 -14.42 -12.79
CA ASP A 41 10.80 -14.83 -11.66
C ASP A 41 9.94 -14.91 -10.38
N LEU A 42 9.33 -16.07 -10.15
CA LEU A 42 8.43 -16.29 -9.01
C LEU A 42 9.11 -16.15 -7.65
N SER A 43 10.42 -16.44 -7.58
CA SER A 43 11.19 -16.27 -6.34
C SER A 43 11.25 -14.79 -5.97
N ARG A 44 11.67 -13.95 -6.92
CA ARG A 44 11.77 -12.51 -6.70
C ARG A 44 10.40 -11.86 -6.48
N VAL A 45 9.36 -12.33 -7.15
CA VAL A 45 7.98 -11.86 -6.89
C VAL A 45 7.60 -12.09 -5.43
N THR A 46 7.95 -13.25 -4.87
CA THR A 46 7.67 -13.59 -3.47
C THR A 46 8.46 -12.69 -2.53
N ASP A 47 9.75 -12.47 -2.79
CA ASP A 47 10.59 -11.56 -2.01
C ASP A 47 10.01 -10.14 -1.99
N PHE A 48 9.62 -9.61 -3.15
CA PHE A 48 8.99 -8.29 -3.22
C PHE A 48 7.67 -8.22 -2.46
N ARG A 49 6.83 -9.27 -2.49
CA ARG A 49 5.59 -9.30 -1.69
C ARG A 49 5.87 -9.21 -0.20
N VAL A 50 6.85 -9.97 0.30
CA VAL A 50 7.26 -9.92 1.71
C VAL A 50 7.79 -8.54 2.09
N LEU A 51 8.64 -7.93 1.23
CA LEU A 51 9.17 -6.59 1.47
C LEU A 51 8.07 -5.52 1.49
N ILE A 52 7.11 -5.58 0.57
CA ILE A 52 5.95 -4.66 0.53
C ILE A 52 5.13 -4.77 1.81
N VAL A 53 4.78 -5.98 2.24
CA VAL A 53 3.99 -6.18 3.46
C VAL A 53 4.73 -5.64 4.68
N ARG A 54 6.01 -6.00 4.85
CA ARG A 54 6.83 -5.51 5.97
C ARG A 54 6.94 -3.99 5.98
N HIS A 55 7.11 -3.39 4.81
CA HIS A 55 7.22 -1.94 4.68
C HIS A 55 5.90 -1.26 5.05
N ARG A 56 4.75 -1.78 4.59
CA ARG A 56 3.42 -1.27 4.96
C ARG A 56 3.12 -1.41 6.45
N MET A 57 3.53 -2.51 7.08
CA MET A 57 3.37 -2.67 8.54
C MET A 57 4.14 -1.61 9.32
N ARG A 58 5.30 -1.14 8.84
CA ARG A 58 6.05 -0.05 9.48
C ARG A 58 5.34 1.29 9.37
N HIS A 59 4.64 1.56 8.27
CA HIS A 59 3.80 2.76 8.16
C HIS A 59 2.66 2.73 9.17
N ALA A 60 1.96 1.59 9.27
CA ALA A 60 0.88 1.41 10.25
C ALA A 60 1.36 1.56 11.70
N ALA A 61 2.58 1.10 12.01
CA ALA A 61 3.17 1.24 13.34
C ALA A 61 3.69 2.66 13.65
N ALA A 62 3.94 3.49 12.62
CA ALA A 62 4.40 4.87 12.79
C ALA A 62 3.24 5.88 12.91
N GLU A 63 2.02 5.50 12.52
CA GLU A 63 0.79 6.29 12.67
C GLU A 63 0.02 5.94 13.97
N SER A 64 0.63 5.18 14.91
CA SER A 64 0.06 4.82 16.23
C SER A 64 0.66 5.64 17.37
#